data_AF-A0A2N4Z6K2-F1
#
_entry.id   AF-A0A2N4Z6K2-F1
#
_cell.length_a   1.000
_cell.length_b   1.000
_cell.length_c   1.000
_cell.angle_alpha   90.00
_cell.angle_beta   90.00
_cell.angle_gamma   90.00
#
_symmetry.space_group_name_H-M   'P 1'
#
loop_
_entity.id
_entity.type
_entity.pdbx_description
1 polymer ?
#
loop_
_entity_poly.entity_id
_entity_poly.type
_entity_poly.pdbx_seq_one_letter_code
_entity_poly.pdbx_strand_id
1 'polypeptide(L)' 'MKWTILNTLICPQSGIAFSAISSLRFLKFIMWYEADVI' A
#
# COMPACT_ATOMS: atom_id res chain seq x y z
N MET A 1 4.56 -5.61 14.16
CA MET A 1 3.19 -5.06 14.01
C MET A 1 2.65 -5.56 12.67
N LYS A 2 1.48 -6.20 12.62
CA LYS A 2 0.93 -6.77 11.37
C LYS A 2 -0.11 -5.80 10.79
N TRP A 3 0.09 -5.40 9.53
CA TRP A 3 -0.81 -4.53 8.78
C TRP A 3 -1.58 -5.37 7.76
N THR A 4 -2.84 -5.04 7.53
CA THR A 4 -3.68 -5.68 6.50
C THR A 4 -3.76 -4.75 5.30
N ILE A 5 -3.43 -5.24 4.12
CA ILE A 5 -3.62 -4.51 2.86
C ILE A 5 -5.10 -4.66 2.48
N LEU A 6 -5.76 -3.52 2.28
CA LEU A 6 -7.15 -3.45 1.83
C LEU A 6 -7.23 -3.34 0.31
N ASN A 7 -6.34 -2.53 -0.27
CA ASN A 7 -6.24 -2.34 -1.71
C ASN A 7 -4.86 -1.78 -2.07
N THR A 8 -4.42 -2.03 -3.29
CA THR A 8 -3.14 -1.55 -3.81
C THR A 8 -3.32 -1.14 -5.28
N LEU A 9 -2.86 0.07 -5.60
CA LEU A 9 -2.81 0.62 -6.95
C LEU A 9 -1.35 0.82 -7.33
N ILE A 10 -0.91 0.24 -8.44
CA ILE A 10 0.50 0.29 -8.87
C ILE A 10 0.53 0.82 -10.30
N CYS A 11 1.45 1.75 -10.57
CA CYS A 11 1.80 2.15 -11.91
C CYS A 11 2.97 1.28 -12.40
N PRO A 12 2.75 0.35 -13.36
CA PRO A 12 3.80 -0.57 -13.82
C PRO A 12 4.92 0.13 -14.58
N GLN A 13 4.69 1.34 -15.09
CA GLN A 13 5.71 2.10 -15.83
C GLN A 13 6.68 2.85 -14.92
N SER A 14 6.24 3.29 -13.75
CA SER A 14 7.06 4.07 -12.81
C SER A 14 7.41 3.33 -11.52
N GLY A 15 6.84 2.14 -11.29
CA GLY A 15 6.99 1.41 -10.03
C GLY A 15 6.28 2.07 -8.85
N ILE A 16 5.59 3.20 -9.04
CA ILE A 16 4.92 3.90 -7.94
C ILE A 16 3.69 3.11 -7.49
N ALA A 17 3.63 2.82 -6.20
CA ALA A 17 2.54 2.11 -5.57
C ALA A 17 1.84 2.95 -4.50
N PHE A 18 0.52 2.80 -4.43
CA PHE A 18 -0.34 3.31 -3.37
C PHE A 18 -1.07 2.15 -2.72
N SER A 19 -0.85 1.93 -1.43
CA SER A 19 -1.52 0.87 -0.70
C SER A 19 -2.40 1.46 0.41
N ALA A 20 -3.69 1.16 0.34
CA ALA A 20 -4.60 1.35 1.45
C ALA A 20 -4.38 0.22 2.45
N ILE A 21 -3.90 0.57 3.63
CA ILE A 21 -3.63 -0.39 4.71
C ILE A 21 -4.52 -0.10 5.91
N SER A 22 -4.73 -1.13 6.72
CA SER A 22 -5.31 -0.98 8.04
C SER A 22 -4.46 -1.70 9.08
N SER A 23 -4.36 -1.10 10.25
CA SER A 23 -3.77 -1.69 11.45
C SER A 23 -4.46 -1.05 12.64
N LEU A 24 -4.52 -1.81 13.74
CA LEU A 24 -5.42 -1.51 14.85
C LEU A 24 -6.90 -1.55 14.38
N ARG A 25 -7.85 -1.58 15.32
CA ARG A 25 -9.25 -1.95 15.00
C ARG A 25 -9.94 -1.00 14.00
N PHE A 26 -9.49 0.25 13.88
CA PHE A 26 -10.15 1.28 13.06
C PHE A 26 -9.23 2.27 12.34
N LEU A 27 -7.90 2.08 12.41
CA LEU A 27 -6.97 3.00 11.76
C LEU A 27 -6.72 2.55 10.32
N LYS A 28 -6.97 3.46 9.38
CA LYS A 28 -6.74 3.26 7.94
C LYS A 28 -5.74 4.29 7.47
N PHE A 29 -4.77 3.85 6.68
CA PHE A 29 -3.73 4.69 6.11
C PHE A 29 -3.60 4.45 4.62
N ILE A 30 -3.05 5.45 3.93
CA ILE A 30 -2.59 5.32 2.55
C ILE A 30 -1.07 5.45 2.59
N MET A 31 -0.37 4.43 2.11
CA MET A 31 1.07 4.48 1.91
C MET A 31 1.39 4.74 0.45
N TRP A 32 2.32 5.66 0.20
CA TRP A 32 2.92 5.91 -1.10
C TRP A 32 4.38 5.49 -1.04
N TYR A 33 4.78 4.61 -1.96
CA TYR A 33 6.14 4.08 -2.03
C TYR A 33 6.48 3.68 -3.46
N GLU A 34 7.77 3.62 -3.75
CA GLU A 34 8.28 2.98 -4.96
C GLU A 34 8.38 1.48 -4.69
N ALA A 35 7.73 0.68 -5.54
CA ALA A 35 7.71 -0.75 -5.47
C ALA A 35 8.58 -1.31 -6.58
N ASP A 36 9.49 -2.22 -6.22
CA ASP A 36 10.17 -3.06 -7.19
C ASP A 36 9.22 -4.21 -7.55
N VAL A 37 8.61 -4.13 -8.73
CA VAL A 37 7.57 -5.07 -9.21
C VAL A 37 8.16 -6.15 -10.13
N ILE A 38 9.48 -6.34 -10.10
CA ILE A 38 10.20 -7.33 -10.92
C ILE A 38 10.11 -8.73 -10.31
#